data_AF-A0A952JSC4-F1
#
_entry.id   AF-A0A952JSC4-F1
#
_cell.length_a   1.000
_cell.length_b   1.000
_cell.length_c   1.000
_cell.angle_alpha   90.00
_cell.angle_beta   90.00
_cell.angle_gamma   90.00
#
_symmetry.space_group_name_H-M   'P 1'
#
loop_
_entity.id
_entity.type
_entity.pdbx_description
1 polymer ?
#
loop_
_entity_poly.entity_id
_entity_poly.type
_entity_poly.pdbx_seq_one_letter_code
_entity_poly.pdbx_strand_id
1 'polypeptide(L)' 'MMCRFDPSLQEEVEKRKGFQPMIMKGRQFKEYCYVNESGYKTKKDFEYLMQLCLAYNDKGKPIKK' A
#
# COMPACT_ATOMS: atom_id res chain seq x y z
N MET A 1 9.28 -0.97 2.80
CA MET A 1 8.69 -1.01 1.44
C MET A 1 7.63 0.06 1.32
N MET A 2 7.64 0.89 0.28
CA MET A 2 6.55 1.84 -0.01
C MET A 2 5.51 1.13 -0.86
N CYS A 3 4.24 1.22 -0.48
CA CYS A 3 3.11 0.63 -1.21
C CYS A 3 2.11 1.72 -1.59
N ARG A 4 1.68 1.71 -2.85
CA ARG A 4 0.56 2.53 -3.33
C ARG A 4 -0.68 1.66 -3.42
N PHE A 5 -1.82 2.13 -2.97
CA PHE A 5 -3.04 1.34 -2.94
C PHE A 5 -4.29 2.23 -3.03
N ASP A 6 -5.45 1.59 -3.21
CA ASP A 6 -6.72 2.31 -3.29
C ASP A 6 -7.04 2.94 -1.93
N PRO A 7 -7.27 4.28 -1.84
CA PRO A 7 -7.56 4.94 -0.58
C PRO A 7 -8.85 4.42 0.10
N SER A 8 -9.73 3.74 -0.65
CA SER A 8 -10.91 3.04 -0.11
C SER A 8 -10.54 1.85 0.78
N LEU A 9 -9.33 1.30 0.63
CA LEU A 9 -8.80 0.19 1.43
C LEU A 9 -7.99 0.66 2.65
N GLN A 10 -7.92 1.97 2.91
CA GLN A 10 -7.13 2.56 3.99
C GLN A 10 -7.35 1.85 5.34
N GLU A 11 -8.61 1.68 5.74
CA GLU A 11 -8.93 1.07 7.05
C GLU A 11 -8.48 -0.40 7.16
N GLU A 12 -8.47 -1.14 6.04
CA GLU A 12 -7.99 -2.52 6.04
C GLU A 12 -6.46 -2.57 6.09
N VAL A 13 -5.80 -1.71 5.31
CA VAL A 13 -4.34 -1.65 5.21
C VAL A 13 -3.73 -1.12 6.51
N GLU A 14 -4.37 -0.18 7.20
CA GLU A 14 -3.96 0.34 8.52
C GLU A 14 -3.93 -0.73 9.61
N LYS A 15 -4.80 -1.76 9.51
CA LYS A 15 -4.87 -2.87 10.48
C LYS A 15 -3.78 -3.91 10.25
N ARG A 16 -3.06 -3.85 9.13
CA ARG A 16 -2.00 -4.83 8.80
C ARG A 16 -0.75 -4.56 9.66
N LYS A 17 -0.05 -5.64 9.99
CA LYS A 17 1.24 -5.54 10.70
C LYS A 17 2.25 -4.75 9.86
N GLY A 18 3.06 -3.96 10.55
CA GLY A 18 4.12 -3.19 9.92
C GLY A 18 3.63 -1.96 9.12
N PHE A 19 2.34 -1.65 9.12
CA PHE A 19 1.80 -0.44 8.50
C PHE A 19 2.41 0.82 9.14
N GLN A 20 2.78 1.76 8.28
CA GLN A 20 3.23 3.09 8.65
C GLN A 20 2.59 4.11 7.70
N PRO A 21 1.88 5.13 8.22
CA PRO A 21 1.24 6.13 7.39
C PRO A 21 2.30 6.94 6.65
N MET A 22 2.01 7.30 5.40
CA MET A 22 2.85 8.24 4.66
C MET A 22 2.43 9.67 5.02
N ILE A 23 3.32 10.41 5.70
CA ILE A 23 3.07 11.80 6.08
C ILE A 23 3.95 12.71 5.21
N MET A 24 3.33 13.64 4.47
CA MET A 24 4.05 14.72 3.78
C MET A 24 3.53 16.07 4.24
N LYS A 25 4.44 16.97 4.63
CA LYS A 25 4.11 18.33 5.09
C LYS A 25 3.02 18.36 6.18
N GLY A 26 3.05 17.39 7.11
CA GLY A 26 2.08 17.28 8.21
C GLY A 26 0.71 16.71 7.83
N ARG A 27 0.52 16.24 6.58
CA ARG A 27 -0.72 15.59 6.13
C ARG A 27 -0.48 14.12 5.80
N GLN A 28 -1.38 13.26 6.25
CA GLN A 28 -1.37 11.84 5.89
C GLN A 28 -1.91 11.65 4.47
N PHE A 29 -1.14 10.94 3.65
CA PHE A 29 -1.53 10.53 2.32
C PHE A 29 -2.18 9.15 2.41
N LYS A 30 -3.46 9.05 2.03
CA LYS A 30 -4.24 7.79 2.11
C LYS A 30 -4.05 6.86 0.91
N GLU A 31 -3.36 7.30 -0.13
CA GLU A 31 -3.05 6.46 -1.30
C GLU A 31 -1.71 5.73 -1.17
N TYR A 32 -0.92 6.05 -0.14
CA TYR A 32 0.41 5.52 0.05
C TYR A 32 0.67 5.17 1.51
N CYS A 33 1.37 4.07 1.73
CA CYS A 33 1.89 3.71 3.04
C CYS A 33 3.31 3.17 2.94
N TYR A 34 4.00 3.19 4.07
CA TYR A 34 5.19 2.39 4.26
C TYR A 34 4.81 1.12 5.01
N VAL A 35 5.50 0.04 4.67
CA VAL A 35 5.43 -1.22 5.39
C VAL A 35 6.85 -1.57 5.83
N ASN A 36 7.05 -1.79 7.12
CA ASN A 36 8.32 -2.27 7.65
C ASN A 36 8.44 -3.80 7.53
N GLU A 37 9.61 -4.36 7.83
CA GLU A 37 9.93 -5.79 7.66
C GLU A 37 8.94 -6.72 8.36
N SER A 38 8.34 -6.29 9.47
CA SER A 38 7.33 -7.10 10.18
C SER A 38 6.05 -7.32 9.37
N GLY A 39 5.77 -6.44 8.40
CA GLY A 39 4.59 -6.48 7.55
C GLY A 39 4.74 -7.27 6.25
N TYR A 40 5.93 -7.77 5.93
CA TYR A 40 6.18 -8.61 4.74
C TYR A 40 7.14 -9.78 5.01
N LYS A 41 7.23 -10.21 6.27
CA LYS A 41 8.13 -11.30 6.67
C LYS A 41 7.75 -12.65 6.06
N THR A 42 6.46 -12.87 5.80
CA THR A 42 5.98 -14.09 5.15
C THR A 42 5.71 -13.86 3.67
N LYS A 43 5.85 -14.92 2.87
CA LYS A 43 5.53 -14.88 1.43
C LYS A 43 4.08 -14.40 1.19
N LYS A 44 3.13 -14.83 2.01
CA LYS A 44 1.72 -14.45 1.90
C LYS A 44 1.50 -12.96 2.15
N ASP A 45 2.18 -12.39 3.15
CA ASP A 45 2.09 -10.95 3.43
C ASP A 45 2.70 -10.13 2.29
N PHE A 46 3.86 -10.57 1.78
CA PHE A 46 4.51 -9.95 0.64
C PHE A 46 3.64 -10.01 -0.63
N GLU A 47 3.07 -11.18 -0.95
CA GLU A 47 2.16 -11.35 -2.08
C GLU A 47 0.92 -10.49 -1.97
N TYR A 48 0.32 -10.39 -0.78
CA TYR A 48 -0.80 -9.49 -0.54
C TYR A 48 -0.43 -8.03 -0.87
N LEU A 49 0.72 -7.54 -0.39
CA LEU A 49 1.16 -6.17 -0.66
C LEU A 49 1.45 -5.94 -2.14
N MET A 50 2.01 -6.93 -2.84
CA MET A 50 2.21 -6.86 -4.30
C MET A 50 0.88 -6.81 -5.05
N GLN A 51 -0.07 -7.67 -4.70
CA GLN A 51 -1.41 -7.66 -5.29
C GLN A 51 -2.14 -6.35 -5.01
N LEU A 52 -2.01 -5.82 -3.79
CA LEU A 52 -2.58 -4.53 -3.41
C LEU A 52 -2.03 -3.39 -4.30
N CYS A 53 -0.72 -3.38 -4.55
CA CYS A 53 -0.09 -2.39 -5.42
C CYS A 53 -0.48 -2.55 -6.89
N LEU A 54 -0.56 -3.79 -7.38
CA LEU A 54 -0.95 -4.10 -8.76
C LEU A 54 -2.42 -3.78 -9.03
N ALA A 55 -3.31 -4.05 -8.07
CA ALA A 55 -4.74 -3.75 -8.20
C ALA A 55 -5.00 -2.24 -8.33
N TYR A 56 -4.18 -1.39 -7.70
CA TYR A 56 -4.24 0.05 -7.94
C TYR A 56 -3.85 0.42 -9.37
N ASN A 57 -2.82 -0.22 -9.93
CA ASN A 57 -2.37 0.04 -11.29
C ASN A 57 -3.42 -0.37 -12.34
N ASP A 58 -4.17 -1.45 -12.09
CA ASP A 58 -5.26 -1.90 -12.96
C ASP A 58 -6.43 -0.90 -12.99
N LYS A 59 -6.70 -0.24 -11.85
CA LYS A 59 -7.65 0.88 -11.76
C LYS A 59 -7.09 2.19 -12.34
N GLY A 60 -5.78 2.31 -12.45
CA GLY A 60 -5.13 3.42 -13.13
C GLY A 60 -5.34 3.31 -14.63
N LYS A 61 -5.69 4.41 -15.32
CA LYS A 61 -5.73 4.41 -16.79
C LYS A 61 -4.39 3.85 -17.30
N PRO A 62 -4.37 2.78 -18.11
CA PRO A 62 -3.14 2.33 -18.72
C PRO A 62 -2.57 3.51 -19.51
N ILE A 63 -1.38 3.98 -19.11
CA ILE A 63 -0.61 4.89 -19.94
C ILE A 63 -0.25 4.07 -21.18
N LYS A 64 -0.98 4.28 -22.27
CA LYS A 64 -0.64 3.71 -23.58
C LYS A 64 0.79 4.15 -23.89
N LYS A 65 1.68 3.19 -24.06
CA LYS A 65 3.03 3.41 -24.61
C LYS A 65 2.94 3.77 -26.07
#